data_AF-A0A6B8KLZ3-F1
#
_entry.id   AF-A0A6B8KLZ3-F1
#
_cell.length_a   1.000
_cell.length_b   1.000
_cell.length_c   1.000
_cell.angle_alpha   90.00
_cell.angle_beta   90.00
_cell.angle_gamma   90.00
#
_symmetry.space_group_name_H-M   'P 1'
#
loop_
_entity.id
_entity.type
_entity.pdbx_description
1 polymer ?
#
loop_
_entity_poly.entity_id
_entity_poly.type
_entity_poly.pdbx_seq_one_letter_code
_entity_poly.pdbx_strand_id
1 'polypeptide(L)'
;MTVSWGNAVGFLFVIALVLAWPTFGASLVIWWILAAKNAKDKIRAIEQREKNAAHLEPLFKNNFAAFFLSLDVPIKYGSYFTSNEAELCGRYIMIYLANNPEEAELFIEGLKKWKTKGSYELAEPVIAAECEISCRQKLHVHLASYRAIEALVANNNLACFSPVNYNEVVQYRMLTELGRPTGRSTYI
;
A
#
# COMPACT_ATOMS: atom_id res chain seq x y z
N MET A 1 38.50 51.41 44.21
CA MET A 1 38.91 50.55 43.09
C MET A 1 37.77 49.59 42.78
N THR A 2 36.89 49.96 41.85
CA THR A 2 35.76 49.11 41.42
C THR A 2 36.22 48.29 40.23
N VAL A 3 36.46 46.99 40.45
CA VAL A 3 36.78 46.06 39.37
C VAL A 3 35.54 45.89 38.50
N SER A 4 35.64 46.22 37.21
CA SER A 4 34.56 46.05 36.23
C SER A 4 34.34 44.56 35.94
N TRP A 5 33.39 43.95 36.65
CA TRP A 5 33.03 42.52 36.51
C TRP A 5 32.39 42.17 35.16
N GLY A 6 31.89 43.16 34.41
CA GLY A 6 31.19 42.94 33.13
C GLY A 6 32.04 42.24 32.06
N ASN A 7 33.34 42.55 32.00
CA ASN A 7 34.24 41.98 31.00
C ASN A 7 34.62 40.51 31.32
N ALA A 8 34.70 40.16 32.60
CA ALA A 8 35.04 38.80 33.03
C ALA A 8 33.89 37.81 32.78
N VAL A 9 32.65 38.24 33.05
CA VAL A 9 31.45 37.43 32.79
C VAL A 9 31.23 37.23 31.29
N GLY A 10 31.44 38.27 30.48
CA GLY A 10 31.35 38.16 29.01
C GLY A 10 32.39 37.21 28.42
N PHE A 11 33.63 37.24 28.91
CA PHE A 11 34.70 36.35 28.45
C PHE A 11 34.45 34.88 28.83
N LEU A 12 33.97 34.63 30.06
CA LEU A 12 33.58 33.29 30.50
C LEU A 12 32.39 32.73 29.70
N PHE A 13 31.44 33.57 29.31
CA PHE A 13 30.30 33.17 28.47
C PHE A 13 30.75 32.75 27.06
N VAL A 14 31.68 33.50 26.46
CA VAL A 14 32.26 33.15 25.15
C VAL A 14 33.05 31.84 25.23
N ILE A 15 33.85 31.64 26.27
CA ILE A 15 34.58 30.38 26.49
C ILE A 15 33.61 29.22 26.69
N ALA A 16 32.54 29.40 27.47
CA ALA A 16 31.52 28.38 27.66
C ALA A 16 30.80 28.00 26.36
N LEU A 17 30.52 28.97 25.48
CA LEU A 17 29.97 28.73 24.13
C LEU A 17 30.93 27.96 23.23
N VAL A 18 32.23 28.31 23.24
CA VAL A 18 33.26 27.62 22.46
C VAL A 18 33.50 26.21 22.98
N LEU A 19 33.47 25.99 24.30
CA LEU A 19 33.59 24.67 24.92
C LEU A 19 32.33 23.81 24.76
N ALA A 20 31.15 24.41 24.61
CA ALA A 20 29.89 23.72 24.33
C ALA A 20 29.68 23.42 22.83
N TRP A 21 30.43 24.07 21.94
CA TRP A 21 30.37 23.88 20.49
C TRP A 21 30.61 22.42 20.02
N PRO A 22 31.58 21.66 20.58
CA PRO A 22 31.83 20.28 20.18
C PRO A 22 30.64 19.36 20.48
N THR A 23 29.86 19.64 21.53
CA THR A 23 28.74 18.78 21.96
C THR A 23 27.43 19.20 21.30
N PHE A 24 27.09 20.48 21.32
CA PHE A 24 25.87 21.00 20.69
C PHE A 24 25.97 21.03 19.16
N GLY A 25 27.13 21.45 18.62
CA GLY A 25 27.37 21.51 17.18
C GLY A 25 27.41 20.13 16.54
N ALA A 26 28.07 19.15 17.17
CA ALA A 26 28.09 17.78 16.67
C ALA A 26 26.69 17.14 16.70
N SER A 27 25.90 17.40 17.74
CA SER A 27 24.50 16.93 17.84
C SER A 27 23.63 17.47 16.69
N LEU A 28 23.73 18.77 16.39
CA LEU A 28 23.00 19.40 15.28
C LEU A 28 23.40 18.84 13.92
N VAL A 29 24.71 18.61 13.70
CA VAL A 29 25.22 18.03 12.45
C VAL A 29 24.73 16.59 12.29
N ILE A 30 24.75 15.78 13.36
CA ILE A 30 24.21 14.41 13.34
C ILE A 30 22.71 14.42 13.01
N TRP A 31 21.94 15.31 13.64
CA TRP A 31 20.52 15.47 13.33
C TRP A 31 20.27 15.89 11.88
N TRP A 32 21.09 16.79 11.34
CA TRP A 32 21.01 17.22 9.94
C TRP A 32 21.31 16.07 8.98
N ILE A 33 22.33 15.25 9.26
CA ILE A 33 22.67 14.07 8.46
C ILE A 33 21.53 13.05 8.49
N LEU A 34 20.97 12.78 9.68
CA LEU A 34 19.84 11.87 9.84
C LEU A 34 18.58 12.38 9.12
N ALA A 35 18.27 13.67 9.25
CA ALA A 35 17.15 14.31 8.56
C ALA A 35 17.31 14.27 7.04
N ALA A 36 18.52 14.56 6.53
CA ALA A 36 18.83 14.50 5.11
C ALA A 36 18.74 13.07 4.56
N LYS A 37 19.20 12.07 5.32
CA LYS A 37 19.07 10.66 4.95
C LYS A 37 17.60 10.23 4.91
N ASN A 38 16.83 10.54 5.95
CA ASN A 38 15.39 10.26 5.99
C ASN A 38 14.63 10.94 4.84
N ALA A 39 14.99 12.17 4.48
CA ALA A 39 14.39 12.85 3.34
C ALA A 39 14.70 12.14 2.01
N LYS A 40 15.96 11.74 1.79
CA LYS A 40 16.35 10.98 0.59
C LYS A 40 15.66 9.62 0.52
N ASP A 41 15.56 8.91 1.63
CA ASP A 41 14.91 7.61 1.69
C ASP A 41 13.39 7.74 1.39
N LYS A 42 12.74 8.78 1.91
CA LYS A 42 11.34 9.11 1.56
C LYS A 42 11.16 9.43 0.09
N ILE A 43 12.04 10.25 -0.50
CA ILE A 43 11.97 10.60 -1.92
C ILE A 43 12.13 9.35 -2.79
N ARG A 44 13.12 8.50 -2.50
CA ARG A 44 13.34 7.25 -3.23
C ARG A 44 12.14 6.30 -3.10
N ALA A 45 11.51 6.25 -1.92
CA ALA A 45 10.29 5.46 -1.73
C ALA A 45 9.14 5.99 -2.60
N ILE A 46 8.96 7.31 -2.71
CA ILE A 46 7.94 7.92 -3.59
C ILE A 46 8.23 7.60 -5.06
N GLU A 47 9.46 7.77 -5.51
CA GLU A 47 9.85 7.50 -6.90
C GLU A 47 9.64 6.02 -7.27
N GLN A 48 9.92 5.09 -6.34
CA GLN A 48 9.68 3.67 -6.56
C GLN A 48 8.18 3.36 -6.67
N ARG A 49 7.33 4.03 -5.86
CA ARG A 49 5.88 3.87 -5.91
C ARG A 49 5.31 4.38 -7.23
N GLU A 50 5.77 5.53 -7.70
CA GLU A 50 5.37 6.09 -8.99
C GLU A 50 5.77 5.16 -10.14
N LYS A 51 6.99 4.62 -10.10
CA LYS A 51 7.43 3.61 -11.08
C LYS A 51 6.55 2.38 -11.06
N ASN A 52 6.28 1.80 -9.88
CA ASN A 52 5.44 0.61 -9.77
C ASN A 52 4.00 0.87 -10.24
N ALA A 53 3.42 2.02 -9.86
CA ALA A 53 2.09 2.44 -10.31
C ALA A 53 2.03 2.59 -11.83
N ALA A 54 3.05 3.20 -12.45
CA ALA A 54 3.12 3.35 -13.90
C ALA A 54 3.16 2.02 -14.67
N HIS A 55 3.64 0.94 -14.04
CA HIS A 55 3.63 -0.41 -14.65
C HIS A 55 2.34 -1.17 -14.37
N LEU A 56 1.72 -0.98 -13.20
CA LEU A 56 0.49 -1.69 -12.81
C LEU A 56 -0.77 -1.04 -13.36
N GLU A 57 -0.88 0.28 -13.31
CA GLU A 57 -2.09 1.04 -13.67
C GLU A 57 -2.57 0.75 -15.11
N PRO A 58 -1.69 0.69 -16.14
CA PRO A 58 -2.12 0.36 -17.49
C PRO A 58 -2.78 -1.03 -17.62
N LEU A 59 -2.44 -1.98 -16.74
CA LEU A 59 -3.01 -3.33 -16.75
C LEU A 59 -4.51 -3.30 -16.46
N PHE A 60 -4.98 -2.33 -15.68
CA PHE A 60 -6.39 -2.20 -15.31
C PHE A 60 -7.23 -1.57 -16.42
N LYS A 61 -6.63 -0.94 -17.45
CA LYS A 61 -7.32 -0.28 -18.57
C LYS A 61 -8.46 0.67 -18.13
N ASN A 62 -8.24 1.39 -17.02
CA ASN A 62 -9.26 2.23 -16.35
C ASN A 62 -10.53 1.49 -15.87
N ASN A 63 -10.53 0.16 -15.83
CA ASN A 63 -11.68 -0.66 -15.44
C ASN A 63 -11.62 -1.11 -13.97
N PHE A 64 -11.41 -0.14 -13.07
CA PHE A 64 -11.23 -0.40 -11.64
C PHE A 64 -12.51 -0.91 -10.97
N ALA A 65 -13.67 -0.42 -11.41
CA ALA A 65 -14.97 -0.85 -10.88
C ALA A 65 -15.23 -2.32 -11.20
N ALA A 66 -15.07 -2.74 -12.46
CA ALA A 66 -15.28 -4.13 -12.83
C ALA A 66 -14.26 -5.05 -12.16
N PHE A 67 -13.01 -4.61 -12.03
CA PHE A 67 -12.00 -5.36 -11.29
C PHE A 67 -12.43 -5.58 -9.83
N PHE A 68 -12.86 -4.53 -9.14
CA PHE A 68 -13.29 -4.68 -7.76
C PHE A 68 -14.50 -5.62 -7.62
N LEU A 69 -15.47 -5.51 -8.53
CA LEU A 69 -16.66 -6.36 -8.53
C LEU A 69 -16.33 -7.82 -8.87
N SER A 70 -15.32 -8.06 -9.70
CA SER A 70 -14.89 -9.43 -10.06
C SER A 70 -14.11 -10.14 -8.95
N LEU A 71 -13.72 -9.45 -7.87
CA LEU A 71 -13.07 -10.06 -6.71
C LEU A 71 -14.05 -10.80 -5.77
N ASP A 72 -15.35 -10.72 -6.01
CA ASP A 72 -16.40 -11.33 -5.18
C ASP A 72 -16.15 -11.03 -3.68
N VAL A 73 -16.00 -9.74 -3.37
CA VAL A 73 -15.70 -9.26 -2.03
C VAL A 73 -16.94 -9.44 -1.15
N PRO A 74 -16.84 -10.10 0.02
CA PRO A 74 -17.98 -10.27 0.90
C PRO A 74 -18.46 -8.93 1.44
N ILE A 75 -19.77 -8.69 1.34
CA ILE A 75 -20.44 -7.46 1.78
C ILE A 75 -21.39 -7.73 2.93
N LYS A 76 -21.62 -6.71 3.75
CA LYS A 76 -22.61 -6.72 4.83
C LYS A 76 -24.02 -6.90 4.25
N TYR A 77 -24.87 -7.61 4.97
CA TYR A 77 -26.25 -7.85 4.56
C TYR A 77 -27.00 -6.52 4.30
N GLY A 78 -27.74 -6.47 3.19
CA GLY A 78 -28.50 -5.27 2.77
C GLY A 78 -27.65 -4.12 2.24
N SER A 79 -26.32 -4.29 2.14
CA SER A 79 -25.43 -3.29 1.53
C SER A 79 -25.21 -3.59 0.05
N TYR A 80 -24.83 -2.56 -0.71
CA TYR A 80 -24.46 -2.67 -2.12
C TYR A 80 -23.37 -1.64 -2.43
N PHE A 81 -22.61 -1.86 -3.49
CA PHE A 81 -21.69 -0.86 -4.02
C PHE A 81 -22.35 -0.10 -5.16
N THR A 82 -22.25 1.22 -5.12
CA THR A 82 -22.41 2.02 -6.33
C THR A 82 -21.22 1.84 -7.26
N SER A 83 -21.40 2.14 -8.56
CA SER A 83 -20.31 2.07 -9.55
C SER A 83 -19.10 2.92 -9.12
N ASN A 84 -19.35 4.12 -8.59
CA ASN A 84 -18.30 5.04 -8.14
C ASN A 84 -17.55 4.51 -6.92
N GLU A 85 -18.23 3.90 -5.95
CA GLU A 85 -17.59 3.27 -4.80
C GLU A 85 -16.73 2.07 -5.22
N ALA A 86 -17.23 1.25 -6.14
CA ALA A 86 -16.47 0.13 -6.69
C ALA A 86 -15.21 0.61 -7.43
N GLU A 87 -15.32 1.69 -8.22
CA GLU A 87 -14.16 2.29 -8.89
C GLU A 87 -13.12 2.79 -7.88
N LEU A 88 -13.56 3.51 -6.83
CA LEU A 88 -12.68 4.01 -5.77
C LEU A 88 -12.00 2.85 -5.02
N CYS A 89 -12.74 1.82 -4.63
CA CYS A 89 -12.19 0.61 -4.02
C CYS A 89 -11.11 -0.03 -4.90
N GLY A 90 -11.41 -0.22 -6.19
CA GLY A 90 -10.45 -0.78 -7.15
C GLY A 90 -9.19 0.06 -7.31
N ARG A 91 -9.33 1.39 -7.36
CA ARG A 91 -8.19 2.31 -7.39
C ARG A 91 -7.33 2.22 -6.12
N TYR A 92 -7.95 2.16 -4.93
CA TYR A 92 -7.21 2.02 -3.68
C TYR A 92 -6.46 0.69 -3.59
N ILE A 93 -7.04 -0.40 -4.10
CA ILE A 93 -6.34 -1.69 -4.21
C ILE A 93 -5.13 -1.56 -5.13
N MET A 94 -5.29 -0.97 -6.32
CA MET A 94 -4.16 -0.75 -7.24
C MET A 94 -3.05 0.09 -6.59
N ILE A 95 -3.40 1.19 -5.92
CA ILE A 95 -2.45 2.04 -5.19
C ILE A 95 -1.76 1.25 -4.08
N TYR A 96 -2.50 0.42 -3.34
CA TYR A 96 -1.90 -0.45 -2.34
C TYR A 96 -0.88 -1.40 -2.96
N LEU A 97 -1.21 -2.08 -4.07
CA LEU A 97 -0.28 -2.97 -4.76
C LEU A 97 0.97 -2.21 -5.23
N ALA A 98 0.83 -1.03 -5.82
CA ALA A 98 1.97 -0.20 -6.24
C ALA A 98 2.91 0.16 -5.07
N ASN A 99 2.34 0.33 -3.87
CA ASN A 99 3.08 0.62 -2.65
C ASN A 99 3.70 -0.60 -1.96
N ASN A 100 3.30 -1.82 -2.32
CA ASN A 100 3.73 -3.07 -1.70
C ASN A 100 4.29 -4.04 -2.75
N PRO A 101 5.60 -4.00 -3.04
CA PRO A 101 6.21 -4.75 -4.14
C PRO A 101 5.97 -6.27 -4.09
N GLU A 102 5.99 -6.88 -2.91
CA GLU A 102 5.72 -8.32 -2.75
C GLU A 102 4.29 -8.68 -3.15
N GLU A 103 3.31 -7.84 -2.79
CA GLU A 103 1.91 -8.02 -3.17
C GLU A 103 1.70 -7.76 -4.67
N ALA A 104 2.40 -6.78 -5.24
CA ALA A 104 2.40 -6.53 -6.68
C ALA A 104 3.00 -7.71 -7.46
N GLU A 105 4.08 -8.31 -6.99
CA GLU A 105 4.71 -9.48 -7.62
C GLU A 105 3.75 -10.68 -7.61
N LEU A 106 3.15 -10.98 -6.45
CA LEU A 106 2.13 -12.01 -6.33
C LEU A 106 0.96 -11.77 -7.30
N PHE A 107 0.45 -10.53 -7.33
CA PHE A 107 -0.61 -10.14 -8.24
C PHE A 107 -0.24 -10.37 -9.72
N ILE A 108 0.96 -9.91 -10.14
CA ILE A 108 1.49 -10.11 -11.50
C ILE A 108 1.66 -11.59 -11.83
N GLU A 109 2.09 -12.43 -10.88
CA GLU A 109 2.16 -13.87 -11.08
C GLU A 109 0.78 -14.47 -11.36
N GLY A 110 -0.24 -14.00 -10.64
CA GLY A 110 -1.65 -14.31 -10.92
C GLY A 110 -2.04 -13.95 -12.36
N LEU A 111 -1.72 -12.73 -12.81
CA LEU A 111 -2.02 -12.30 -14.19
C LEU A 111 -1.27 -13.13 -15.24
N LYS A 112 -0.03 -13.55 -14.97
CA LYS A 112 0.75 -14.41 -15.88
C LYS A 112 0.10 -15.78 -16.06
N LYS A 113 -0.50 -16.34 -15.01
CA LYS A 113 -1.14 -17.66 -15.05
C LYS A 113 -2.32 -17.70 -16.02
N TRP A 114 -3.05 -16.59 -16.13
CA TRP A 114 -4.28 -16.49 -16.91
C TRP A 114 -4.12 -15.80 -18.26
N LYS A 115 -2.87 -15.56 -18.69
CA LYS A 115 -2.63 -14.93 -19.99
C LYS A 115 -3.17 -15.77 -21.14
N THR A 116 -3.58 -15.11 -22.21
CA THR A 116 -4.01 -15.78 -23.44
C THR A 116 -2.87 -16.62 -24.02
N LYS A 117 -3.14 -17.87 -24.39
CA LYS A 117 -2.14 -18.78 -24.96
C LYS A 117 -1.55 -18.18 -26.25
N GLY A 118 -0.23 -18.04 -26.28
CA GLY A 118 0.49 -17.42 -27.40
C GLY A 118 0.62 -15.89 -27.32
N SER A 119 0.02 -15.24 -26.32
CA SER A 119 0.25 -13.82 -26.05
C SER A 119 1.47 -13.61 -25.14
N TYR A 120 2.18 -12.51 -25.40
CA TYR A 120 3.22 -11.97 -24.53
C TYR A 120 2.66 -11.02 -23.47
N GLU A 121 1.41 -10.57 -23.64
CA GLU A 121 0.74 -9.66 -22.71
C GLU A 121 0.23 -10.42 -21.47
N LEU A 122 0.21 -9.72 -20.33
CA LEU A 122 -0.42 -10.21 -19.11
C LEU A 122 -1.94 -10.26 -19.30
N ALA A 123 -2.62 -11.13 -18.55
CA ALA A 123 -4.07 -11.08 -18.48
C ALA A 123 -4.53 -9.75 -17.87
N GLU A 124 -5.68 -9.26 -18.32
CA GLU A 124 -6.36 -8.16 -17.65
C GLU A 124 -6.77 -8.61 -16.23
N PRO A 125 -6.62 -7.76 -15.20
CA PRO A 125 -7.01 -8.08 -13.84
C PRO A 125 -8.44 -8.60 -13.67
N VAL A 126 -9.39 -8.04 -14.42
CA VAL A 126 -10.79 -8.45 -14.41
C VAL A 126 -10.91 -9.92 -14.84
N ILE A 127 -10.33 -10.24 -15.99
CA ILE A 127 -10.35 -11.58 -16.58
C ILE A 127 -9.63 -12.59 -15.67
N ALA A 128 -8.48 -12.22 -15.11
CA ALA A 128 -7.73 -13.10 -14.23
C ALA A 128 -8.53 -13.43 -12.95
N ALA A 129 -9.21 -12.44 -12.35
CA ALA A 129 -10.10 -12.67 -11.21
C ALA A 129 -11.30 -13.55 -11.59
N GLU A 130 -11.98 -13.27 -12.70
CA GLU A 130 -13.10 -14.10 -13.17
C GLU A 130 -12.67 -15.54 -13.48
N CYS A 131 -11.47 -15.74 -14.03
CA CYS A 131 -10.90 -17.08 -14.27
C CYS A 131 -10.63 -17.81 -12.95
N GLU A 132 -10.06 -17.15 -11.94
CA GLU A 132 -9.86 -17.73 -10.61
C GLU A 132 -11.19 -18.19 -9.98
N ILE A 133 -12.25 -17.38 -10.08
CA ILE A 133 -13.58 -17.77 -9.59
C ILE A 133 -14.16 -18.93 -10.39
N SER A 134 -14.14 -18.87 -11.71
CA SER A 134 -14.73 -19.91 -12.57
C SER A 134 -14.02 -21.27 -12.44
N CYS A 135 -12.71 -21.26 -12.18
CA CYS A 135 -11.95 -22.47 -11.84
C CYS A 135 -12.12 -22.91 -10.37
N ARG A 136 -13.00 -22.25 -9.60
CA ARG A 136 -13.26 -22.50 -8.17
C ARG A 136 -12.00 -22.42 -7.30
N GLN A 137 -11.06 -21.59 -7.70
CA GLN A 137 -9.78 -21.40 -7.03
C GLN A 137 -9.45 -19.91 -7.02
N LYS A 138 -9.86 -19.20 -5.96
CA LYS A 138 -9.31 -17.88 -5.63
C LYS A 138 -7.83 -18.09 -5.28
N LEU A 139 -6.92 -17.51 -6.07
CA LEU A 139 -5.47 -17.72 -6.00
C LEU A 139 -4.76 -16.37 -5.85
N HIS A 140 -3.75 -16.07 -6.66
CA HIS A 140 -2.82 -14.97 -6.42
C HIS A 140 -3.48 -13.60 -6.61
N VAL A 141 -4.40 -13.46 -7.59
CA VAL A 141 -5.10 -12.18 -7.82
C VAL A 141 -6.02 -11.88 -6.64
N HIS A 142 -6.82 -12.85 -6.23
CA HIS A 142 -7.69 -12.69 -5.05
C HIS A 142 -6.90 -12.53 -3.75
N LEU A 143 -5.82 -13.30 -3.56
CA LEU A 143 -5.02 -13.25 -2.35
C LEU A 143 -4.42 -11.86 -2.13
N ALA A 144 -3.70 -11.35 -3.14
CA ALA A 144 -3.09 -10.03 -3.09
C ALA A 144 -4.17 -8.94 -2.87
N SER A 145 -5.32 -9.08 -3.52
CA SER A 145 -6.43 -8.14 -3.37
C SER A 145 -7.11 -8.20 -2.00
N TYR A 146 -7.27 -9.39 -1.41
CA TYR A 146 -7.84 -9.53 -0.06
C TYR A 146 -6.88 -9.04 1.02
N ARG A 147 -5.57 -9.24 0.86
CA ARG A 147 -4.56 -8.62 1.72
C ARG A 147 -4.60 -7.10 1.61
N ALA A 148 -4.74 -6.57 0.38
CA ALA A 148 -4.93 -5.15 0.17
C ALA A 148 -6.18 -4.61 0.86
N ILE A 149 -7.34 -5.25 0.67
CA ILE A 149 -8.60 -4.85 1.32
C ILE A 149 -8.48 -4.92 2.84
N GLU A 150 -7.93 -6.00 3.39
CA GLU A 150 -7.72 -6.14 4.84
C GLU A 150 -6.85 -5.00 5.38
N ALA A 151 -5.72 -4.73 4.75
CA ALA A 151 -4.82 -3.66 5.16
C ALA A 151 -5.46 -2.27 5.02
N LEU A 152 -6.22 -2.05 3.94
CA LEU A 152 -6.90 -0.77 3.68
C LEU A 152 -8.02 -0.54 4.70
N VAL A 153 -8.84 -1.55 5.00
CA VAL A 153 -9.93 -1.45 5.98
C VAL A 153 -9.41 -1.34 7.41
N ALA A 154 -8.34 -2.07 7.76
CA ALA A 154 -7.78 -2.05 9.10
C ALA A 154 -7.03 -0.75 9.42
N ASN A 155 -6.31 -0.20 8.44
CA ASN A 155 -5.43 0.96 8.66
C ASN A 155 -6.04 2.29 8.22
N ASN A 156 -7.11 2.28 7.43
CA ASN A 156 -7.71 3.49 6.89
C ASN A 156 -9.23 3.49 7.05
N ASN A 157 -9.80 4.65 7.33
CA ASN A 157 -11.25 4.84 7.36
C ASN A 157 -11.76 5.30 5.99
N LEU A 158 -11.62 4.45 4.97
CA LEU A 158 -12.04 4.75 3.60
C LEU A 158 -13.52 4.39 3.40
N ALA A 159 -14.33 5.40 3.09
CA ALA A 159 -15.79 5.25 2.96
C ALA A 159 -16.23 4.20 1.93
N CYS A 160 -15.46 4.06 0.85
CA CYS A 160 -15.75 3.10 -0.22
C CYS A 160 -15.77 1.64 0.29
N PHE A 161 -15.01 1.30 1.33
CA PHE A 161 -15.02 -0.06 1.92
C PHE A 161 -16.07 -0.23 3.04
N SER A 162 -16.89 0.78 3.34
CA SER A 162 -17.92 0.66 4.38
C SER A 162 -18.91 -0.50 4.17
N PRO A 163 -19.27 -0.91 2.93
CA PRO A 163 -20.12 -2.08 2.68
C PRO A 163 -19.41 -3.43 2.93
N VAL A 164 -18.08 -3.47 2.97
CA VAL A 164 -17.30 -4.71 3.10
C VAL A 164 -17.53 -5.38 4.45
N ASN A 165 -17.74 -6.69 4.43
CA ASN A 165 -17.69 -7.51 5.64
C ASN A 165 -16.24 -7.91 5.94
N TYR A 166 -15.57 -7.10 6.77
CA TYR A 166 -14.16 -7.28 7.12
C TYR A 166 -13.84 -8.69 7.65
N ASN A 167 -14.69 -9.24 8.53
CA ASN A 167 -14.46 -10.55 9.13
C ASN A 167 -14.46 -11.67 8.07
N GLU A 168 -15.38 -11.60 7.11
CA GLU A 168 -15.44 -12.56 6.00
C GLU A 168 -14.25 -12.39 5.04
N VAL A 169 -13.79 -11.16 4.78
CA VAL A 169 -12.57 -10.93 3.98
C VAL A 169 -11.36 -11.61 4.62
N VAL A 170 -11.16 -11.44 5.92
CA VAL A 170 -10.03 -12.07 6.66
C VAL A 170 -10.13 -13.59 6.57
N GLN A 171 -11.33 -14.15 6.72
CA GLN A 171 -11.55 -15.59 6.57
C GLN A 171 -11.25 -16.07 5.14
N TYR A 172 -11.73 -15.36 4.12
CA TYR A 172 -11.49 -15.71 2.73
C TYR A 172 -10.01 -15.66 2.38
N ARG A 173 -9.29 -14.60 2.82
CA ARG A 173 -7.84 -14.52 2.68
C ARG A 173 -7.15 -15.74 3.30
N MET A 174 -7.46 -16.07 4.56
CA MET A 174 -6.85 -17.23 5.23
C MET A 174 -7.12 -18.54 4.48
N LEU A 175 -8.34 -18.75 3.98
CA LEU A 175 -8.69 -19.93 3.21
C LEU A 175 -7.91 -19.98 1.88
N THR A 176 -7.80 -18.86 1.19
CA THR A 176 -7.00 -18.74 -0.04
C THR A 176 -5.51 -19.03 0.21
N GLU A 177 -4.93 -18.53 1.30
CA GLU A 177 -3.53 -18.83 1.68
C GLU A 177 -3.31 -20.32 1.94
N LEU A 178 -4.31 -21.00 2.50
CA LEU A 178 -4.28 -22.44 2.75
C LEU A 178 -4.61 -23.29 1.50
N GLY A 179 -4.82 -22.65 0.34
CA GLY A 179 -5.23 -23.33 -0.90
C GLY A 179 -6.61 -23.98 -0.82
N ARG A 180 -7.47 -23.51 0.10
CA ARG A 180 -8.82 -24.03 0.30
C ARG A 180 -9.83 -23.21 -0.50
N PRO A 181 -10.88 -23.84 -1.04
CA PRO A 181 -11.93 -23.12 -1.74
C PRO A 181 -12.66 -22.16 -0.79
N THR A 182 -12.71 -20.89 -1.16
CA THR A 182 -13.52 -19.85 -0.52
C THR A 182 -14.94 -19.90 -1.08
N GLY A 183 -15.94 -20.17 -0.25
CA GLY A 183 -17.31 -20.35 -0.71
C GLY A 183 -18.17 -19.09 -0.68
N ARG A 184 -18.59 -18.61 -1.85
CA ARG A 184 -20.01 -18.44 -2.20
C ARG A 184 -20.19 -18.91 -3.64
N SER A 185 -20.67 -20.15 -3.80
CA SER A 185 -21.14 -20.65 -5.09
C SER A 185 -22.50 -20.00 -5.37
N THR A 186 -22.52 -18.79 -5.90
CA THR A 186 -23.70 -18.30 -6.62
C THR A 186 -23.66 -18.89 -8.02
N TYR A 187 -24.45 -19.95 -8.16
CA TYR A 187 -24.83 -20.56 -9.42
C TYR A 187 -25.25 -19.48 -10.44
N ILE A 188 -24.69 -19.55 -11.64
CA ILE A 188 -25.40 -19.23 -12.88
C ILE A 188 -25.75 -20.59 -13.50
#